data_AF-A0A2G6NC70-F1
#
_entry.id   AF-A0A2G6NC70-F1
#
_cell.length_a   1.000
_cell.length_b   1.000
_cell.length_c   1.000
_cell.angle_alpha   90.00
_cell.angle_beta   90.00
_cell.angle_gamma   90.00
#
_symmetry.space_group_name_H-M   'P 1'
#
loop_
_entity.id
_entity.type
_entity.pdbx_description
1 polymer ?
#
loop_
_entity_poly.entity_id
_entity_poly.type
_entity_poly.pdbx_seq_one_letter_code
_entity_poly.pdbx_strand_id
1 'polypeptide(L)'
;GAGYGFDNLAEVPWLQEKELFYWGDIDTHGFAILNQLRGFFPDAVSFLMDKRTLLAHRALWGIEPHPETAALCRLTHQENALYKKLRDNHWGKRLRLEQERIGFDFLRDVLGEG
;
A
#
# COMPACT_ATOMS: atom_id res chain seq x y z
N GLY A 1 -6.96 -13.12 -5.40
CA GLY A 1 -8.25 -12.77 -6.00
C GLY A 1 -7.98 -11.87 -7.17
N ALA A 2 -8.45 -12.23 -8.37
CA ALA A 2 -8.19 -11.51 -9.61
C ALA A 2 -8.90 -10.14 -9.61
N GLY A 3 -8.33 -9.16 -10.32
CA GLY A 3 -8.63 -7.72 -10.29
C GLY A 3 -10.03 -7.25 -10.73
N TYR A 4 -11.09 -8.02 -10.47
CA TYR A 4 -12.49 -7.73 -10.83
C TYR A 4 -13.16 -6.60 -10.03
N GLY A 5 -12.43 -5.91 -9.14
CA GLY A 5 -12.99 -4.87 -8.28
C GLY A 5 -12.95 -3.47 -8.88
N PHE A 6 -11.86 -3.12 -9.57
CA PHE A 6 -11.62 -1.73 -9.97
C PHE A 6 -12.38 -1.32 -11.22
N ASP A 7 -12.66 -2.24 -12.14
CA ASP A 7 -13.47 -1.96 -13.33
C ASP A 7 -14.87 -1.45 -12.94
N ASN A 8 -15.53 -2.15 -12.01
CA ASN A 8 -16.85 -1.75 -11.49
C ASN A 8 -16.82 -0.42 -10.73
N LEU A 9 -15.71 -0.10 -10.05
CA LEU A 9 -15.55 1.18 -9.34
C LEU A 9 -15.29 2.33 -10.32
N ALA A 10 -14.54 2.08 -11.40
CA ALA A 10 -14.24 3.07 -12.43
C ALA A 10 -15.50 3.52 -13.19
N GLU A 11 -16.52 2.65 -13.28
CA GLU A 11 -17.83 2.95 -13.87
C GLU A 11 -18.69 3.89 -13.01
N VAL A 12 -18.29 4.21 -11.77
CA VAL A 12 -19.04 5.08 -10.86
C VAL A 12 -18.53 6.53 -10.99
N PRO A 13 -19.23 7.44 -11.72
CA PRO A 13 -18.65 8.73 -12.12
C PRO A 13 -18.38 9.65 -10.94
N TRP A 14 -19.22 9.61 -9.89
CA TRP A 14 -19.04 10.46 -8.71
C TRP A 14 -17.79 10.09 -7.90
N LEU A 15 -17.27 8.87 -8.05
CA LEU A 15 -16.08 8.41 -7.33
C LEU A 15 -14.80 9.01 -7.92
N GLN A 16 -14.80 9.34 -9.22
CA GLN A 16 -13.69 10.02 -9.90
C GLN A 16 -13.50 11.47 -9.42
N GLU A 17 -14.54 12.07 -8.83
CA GLU A 17 -14.52 13.43 -8.29
C GLU A 17 -14.13 13.47 -6.80
N LYS A 18 -13.82 12.31 -6.19
CA LYS A 18 -13.45 12.20 -4.77
C LYS A 18 -11.98 11.87 -4.62
N GLU A 19 -11.40 12.40 -3.55
CA GLU A 19 -10.08 11.97 -3.10
C GLU A 19 -10.16 10.52 -2.61
N LEU A 20 -9.42 9.65 -3.27
CA LEU A 20 -9.42 8.21 -2.98
C LEU A 20 -8.19 7.85 -2.15
N PHE A 21 -8.41 7.44 -0.92
CA PHE A 21 -7.36 6.88 -0.07
C PHE A 21 -7.38 5.35 -0.18
N TYR A 22 -6.23 4.79 -0.53
CA TYR A 22 -6.00 3.34 -0.52
C TYR A 22 -5.14 2.97 0.68
N TRP A 23 -5.67 2.11 1.54
CA TRP A 23 -4.93 1.49 2.63
C TRP A 23 -4.86 -0.01 2.37
N GLY A 24 -3.65 -0.52 2.23
CA GLY A 24 -3.38 -1.94 2.11
C GLY A 24 -2.16 -2.31 2.92
N ASP A 25 -1.79 -3.60 2.84
CA ASP A 25 -0.61 -4.12 3.52
C ASP A 25 0.69 -3.48 3.00
N ILE A 26 1.67 -3.32 3.88
CA ILE A 26 3.03 -2.94 3.48
C ILE A 26 3.82 -4.22 3.17
N ASP A 27 3.56 -4.75 1.98
CA ASP A 27 4.28 -5.85 1.34
C ASP A 27 4.31 -5.64 -0.19
N THR A 28 4.86 -6.60 -0.94
CA THR A 28 4.98 -6.43 -2.40
C THR A 28 3.63 -6.51 -3.12
N HIS A 29 2.68 -7.32 -2.63
CA HIS A 29 1.31 -7.39 -3.16
C HIS A 29 0.49 -6.12 -2.91
N GLY A 30 0.58 -5.53 -1.72
CA GLY A 30 -0.13 -4.31 -1.38
C GLY A 30 0.21 -3.15 -2.32
N PHE A 31 1.49 -3.01 -2.68
CA PHE A 31 1.93 -2.07 -3.70
C PHE A 31 1.50 -2.45 -5.12
N ALA A 32 1.42 -3.75 -5.44
CA ALA A 32 0.93 -4.22 -6.74
C ALA A 32 -0.54 -3.86 -6.95
N ILE A 33 -1.37 -4.01 -5.90
CA ILE A 33 -2.78 -3.63 -5.90
C ILE A 33 -2.91 -2.11 -6.04
N LEU A 34 -2.13 -1.31 -5.30
CA LEU A 34 -2.11 0.15 -5.47
C LEU A 34 -1.75 0.56 -6.91
N ASN A 35 -0.76 -0.10 -7.51
CA ASN A 35 -0.36 0.15 -8.89
C ASN A 35 -1.48 -0.21 -9.89
N GLN A 36 -2.28 -1.25 -9.62
CA GLN A 36 -3.45 -1.59 -10.43
C GLN A 36 -4.57 -0.55 -10.24
N LEU A 37 -4.87 -0.17 -9.00
CA LEU A 37 -5.86 0.86 -8.67
C LEU A 37 -5.57 2.17 -9.38
N ARG A 38 -4.31 2.62 -9.39
CA ARG A 38 -3.88 3.83 -10.11
C ARG A 38 -3.93 3.72 -11.64
N GLY A 39 -4.22 2.53 -12.18
CA GLY A 39 -4.62 2.39 -13.57
C GLY A 39 -5.99 3.00 -13.87
N PHE A 40 -6.87 3.06 -12.86
CA PHE A 40 -8.24 3.58 -12.95
C PHE A 40 -8.43 4.91 -12.23
N PHE A 41 -7.70 5.11 -11.12
CA PHE A 41 -7.75 6.31 -10.29
C PHE A 41 -6.32 6.84 -10.09
N PRO A 42 -5.75 7.56 -11.07
CA PRO A 42 -4.35 7.99 -11.04
C PRO A 42 -3.98 8.79 -9.78
N ASP A 43 -4.95 9.55 -9.24
CA ASP A 43 -4.78 10.43 -8.09
C ASP A 43 -4.97 9.71 -6.74
N ALA A 44 -5.18 8.38 -6.73
CA ALA A 44 -5.33 7.63 -5.49
C ALA A 44 -4.10 7.77 -4.57
N VAL A 45 -4.31 8.20 -3.34
CA VAL A 45 -3.27 8.42 -2.33
C VAL A 45 -3.14 7.17 -1.47
N SER A 46 -1.92 6.68 -1.27
CA SER A 46 -1.71 5.59 -0.32
C SER A 46 -1.72 6.13 1.11
N PHE A 47 -2.46 5.45 1.98
CA PHE A 47 -2.63 5.84 3.37
C PHE A 47 -1.88 4.87 4.28
N LEU A 48 -0.99 5.39 5.13
CA LEU A 48 -0.17 4.60 6.06
C LEU A 48 0.70 3.50 5.40
N MET A 49 0.94 3.59 4.09
CA MET A 49 1.79 2.66 3.33
C MET A 49 3.20 3.20 3.12
N ASP A 50 3.76 3.84 4.13
CA ASP A 50 5.05 4.52 4.06
C ASP A 50 6.12 3.86 4.95
N LYS A 51 7.39 4.26 4.73
CA LYS A 51 8.54 3.70 5.45
C LYS A 51 8.49 3.98 6.95
N ARG A 52 8.01 5.15 7.37
CA ARG A 52 7.90 5.50 8.80
C ARG A 52 6.92 4.56 9.47
N THR A 53 5.74 4.36 8.86
CA THR A 53 4.73 3.41 9.35
C THR A 53 5.28 1.99 9.43
N LEU A 54 5.97 1.53 8.39
CA LEU A 54 6.60 0.21 8.37
C LEU A 54 7.59 0.01 9.54
N LEU A 55 8.49 0.97 9.75
CA LEU A 55 9.55 0.85 10.75
C LEU A 55 9.03 1.02 12.18
N ALA A 56 7.97 1.81 12.39
CA ALA A 56 7.32 1.95 13.69
C ALA A 56 6.72 0.62 14.20
N HIS A 57 6.30 -0.27 13.28
CA HIS A 57 5.63 -1.52 13.61
C HIS A 57 6.52 -2.76 13.42
N ARG A 58 7.84 -2.61 13.61
CA ARG A 58 8.84 -3.69 13.47
C ARG A 58 8.48 -4.97 14.21
N ALA A 59 7.95 -4.85 15.43
CA ALA A 59 7.56 -6.00 16.25
C ALA A 59 6.38 -6.79 15.68
N LEU A 60 5.64 -6.22 14.74
CA LEU A 60 4.42 -6.79 14.15
C LEU A 60 4.64 -7.33 12.74
N TRP A 61 5.88 -7.28 12.23
CA TRP A 61 6.21 -7.81 10.91
C TRP A 61 5.95 -9.31 10.83
N GLY A 62 5.29 -9.71 9.74
CA GLY A 62 5.10 -11.09 9.32
C GLY A 62 5.94 -11.40 8.08
N ILE A 63 5.55 -12.50 7.43
CA ILE A 63 6.20 -13.02 6.22
C ILE A 63 5.16 -13.09 5.11
N GLU A 64 5.47 -12.48 3.96
CA GLU A 64 4.80 -12.66 2.68
C GLU A 64 5.29 -13.97 2.03
N PRO A 65 4.46 -15.02 1.88
CA PRO A 65 4.96 -16.31 1.39
C PRO A 65 5.45 -16.24 -0.07
N HIS A 66 4.76 -15.47 -0.92
CA HIS A 66 4.99 -15.37 -2.36
C HIS A 66 5.07 -13.90 -2.77
N PRO A 67 6.26 -13.27 -2.78
CA PRO A 67 6.39 -11.87 -3.14
C PRO A 67 6.05 -11.62 -4.62
N GLU A 68 5.42 -10.48 -4.88
CA GLU A 68 5.33 -9.87 -6.21
C GLU A 68 6.69 -9.29 -6.64
N THR A 69 7.07 -9.54 -7.88
CA THR A 69 8.37 -9.16 -8.44
C THR A 69 8.27 -8.24 -9.66
N ALA A 70 7.04 -7.96 -10.13
CA ALA A 70 6.76 -7.09 -11.26
C ALA A 70 7.31 -5.68 -11.08
N ALA A 71 7.70 -5.06 -12.19
CA ALA A 71 7.99 -3.64 -12.21
C ALA A 71 6.69 -2.84 -12.10
N LEU A 72 6.55 -2.05 -11.03
CA LEU A 72 5.38 -1.21 -10.78
C LEU A 72 5.66 0.22 -11.27
N CYS A 73 4.92 0.67 -12.30
CA CYS A 73 5.16 1.93 -13.00
C CYS A 73 4.30 3.11 -12.52
N ARG A 74 3.26 2.85 -11.70
CA ARG A 74 2.31 3.86 -11.20
C ARG A 74 2.52 4.22 -9.72
N LEU A 75 3.64 3.82 -9.14
CA LEU A 75 4.03 4.19 -7.79
C LEU A 75 4.76 5.53 -7.80
N THR A 76 4.57 6.33 -6.74
CA THR A 76 5.41 7.50 -6.46
C THR A 76 6.85 7.07 -6.19
N HIS A 77 7.77 8.02 -6.23
CA HIS A 77 9.18 7.73 -5.95
C HIS A 77 9.39 7.09 -4.57
N GLN A 78 8.66 7.56 -3.55
CA GLN A 78 8.79 7.07 -2.17
C GLN A 78 8.25 5.64 -2.02
N GLU A 79 7.07 5.36 -2.59
CA GLU A 79 6.47 4.02 -2.59
C GLU A 79 7.34 3.04 -3.37
N ASN A 80 7.85 3.42 -4.55
CA ASN A 80 8.73 2.57 -5.34
C ASN A 80 10.06 2.28 -4.62
N ALA A 81 10.63 3.27 -3.92
CA ALA A 81 11.81 3.07 -3.08
C ALA A 81 11.53 2.08 -1.94
N LEU A 82 10.35 2.13 -1.33
CA LEU A 82 9.92 1.18 -0.31
C LEU A 82 9.69 -0.22 -0.88
N TYR A 83 8.95 -0.33 -1.98
CA TYR A 83 8.70 -1.57 -2.73
C TYR A 83 10.00 -2.28 -3.09
N LYS A 84 10.99 -1.56 -3.64
CA LYS A 84 12.31 -2.13 -3.97
C LYS A 84 13.01 -2.69 -2.73
N LYS A 85 12.99 -1.96 -1.60
CA LYS A 85 13.61 -2.43 -0.36
C LYS A 85 12.93 -3.67 0.22
N LEU A 86 11.61 -3.78 0.09
CA LEU A 86 10.86 -4.99 0.47
C LEU A 86 11.27 -6.17 -0.41
N ARG A 87 11.26 -5.99 -1.74
CA ARG A 87 11.66 -7.01 -2.72
C ARG A 87 13.09 -7.49 -2.52
N ASP A 88 14.00 -6.56 -2.23
CA ASP A 88 15.43 -6.85 -2.03
C ASP A 88 15.72 -7.38 -0.61
N ASN A 89 14.68 -7.62 0.21
CA ASN A 89 14.78 -8.16 1.57
C ASN A 89 15.64 -7.31 2.52
N HIS A 90 15.66 -5.98 2.33
CA HIS A 90 16.59 -5.08 3.00
C HIS A 90 16.50 -5.10 4.54
N TRP A 91 15.29 -5.30 5.09
CA TRP A 91 15.08 -5.38 6.55
C TRP A 91 14.73 -6.77 7.05
N GLY A 92 14.37 -7.69 6.17
CA GLY A 92 13.87 -9.02 6.52
C GLY A 92 13.45 -9.80 5.29
N LYS A 93 13.45 -11.14 5.41
CA LYS A 93 13.11 -12.02 4.30
C LYS A 93 11.61 -12.06 4.07
N ARG A 94 11.17 -11.61 2.89
CA ARG A 94 9.78 -11.54 2.43
C ARG A 94 8.90 -10.84 3.47
N LEU A 95 9.29 -9.62 3.82
CA LEU A 95 8.67 -8.87 4.89
C LEU A 95 7.23 -8.47 4.53
N ARG A 96 6.32 -8.60 5.50
CA ARG A 96 4.95 -8.05 5.41
C ARG A 96 4.56 -7.33 6.69
N LEU A 97 3.91 -6.18 6.58
CA LEU A 97 3.11 -5.60 7.65
C LEU A 97 1.65 -5.56 7.21
N GLU A 98 0.80 -6.31 7.88
CA GLU A 98 -0.65 -6.28 7.65
C GLU A 98 -1.24 -4.95 8.16
N GLN A 99 -2.13 -4.33 7.37
CA GLN A 99 -2.76 -3.06 7.75
C GLN A 99 -3.47 -3.17 9.11
N GLU A 100 -4.09 -4.32 9.39
CA GLU A 100 -4.87 -4.61 10.60
C GLU A 100 -4.00 -4.60 11.88
N ARG A 101 -2.68 -4.66 11.73
CA ARG A 101 -1.71 -4.61 12.83
C ARG A 101 -1.30 -3.19 13.19
N ILE A 102 -1.65 -2.19 12.38
CA ILE A 102 -1.38 -0.79 12.69
C ILE A 102 -2.41 -0.34 13.74
N GLY A 103 -1.93 -0.02 14.94
CA GLY A 103 -2.80 0.27 16.09
C GLY A 103 -3.64 1.53 15.89
N PHE A 104 -4.84 1.55 16.48
CA PHE A 104 -5.77 2.68 16.41
C PHE A 104 -5.17 3.99 16.96
N ASP A 105 -4.31 3.92 17.97
CA ASP A 105 -3.63 5.11 18.49
C ASP A 105 -2.70 5.75 17.45
N PHE A 106 -1.94 4.94 16.70
CA PHE A 106 -1.08 5.43 15.62
C PHE A 106 -1.90 6.05 14.49
N LEU A 107 -3.04 5.42 14.16
CA LEU A 107 -3.99 5.96 13.19
C LEU A 107 -4.50 7.34 13.63
N ARG A 108 -4.89 7.48 14.90
CA ARG A 108 -5.38 8.75 15.46
C ARG A 108 -4.31 9.84 15.42
N ASP A 109 -3.06 9.50 15.74
CA ASP A 109 -1.96 10.45 15.72
C ASP A 109 -1.72 10.99 14.30
N VAL A 110 -1.75 10.11 13.29
CA VAL A 110 -1.58 10.53 11.88
C VAL A 110 -2.78 11.36 11.38
N LEU A 111 -4.01 11.05 11.82
CA LEU A 111 -5.20 11.81 11.44
C LEU A 111 -5.34 13.14 12.19
N GLY A 112 -4.79 13.25 13.41
CA GLY A 112 -4.84 14.46 14.24
C GLY A 112 -3.79 15.52 13.89
N GLU A 113 -2.82 15.18 13.05
CA GLU A 113 -1.80 16.10 12.51
C GLU A 113 -2.21 16.73 11.16
N GLY A 114 -3.45 16.51 10.69
CA GLY A 114 -3.98 17.00 9.41
C GLY A 114 -4.73 18.32 9.49
#